data_AF-A0A2P5VKQ8-F1
#
_entry.id   AF-A0A2P5VKQ8-F1
#
_cell.length_a   1.000
_cell.length_b   1.000
_cell.length_c   1.000
_cell.angle_alpha   90.00
_cell.angle_beta   90.00
_cell.angle_gamma   90.00
#
_symmetry.space_group_name_H-M   'P 1'
#
loop_
_entity.id
_entity.type
_entity.pdbx_description
1 polymer ?
#
loop_
_entity_poly.entity_id
_entity_poly.type
_entity_poly.pdbx_seq_one_letter_code
_entity_poly.pdbx_strand_id
1 'polypeptide(L)'
;MRDIEDRAEDTDSIEGHKLTTLDGNTFLSSKARTLSNGILRFHTDRADVAALLCVRQAKTGGVSRIASSVAVHNEMLRREPELAALLYEPLHRARLGEEWGGENLSYALPVFGQLEGRFTSHYSRTYV
;
A
#
# COMPACT_ATOMS: atom_id res chain seq x y z
N MET A 1 22.25 6.47 13.81
CA MET A 1 20.86 6.76 13.40
C MET A 1 20.99 7.73 12.24
N ARG A 2 20.55 7.38 11.02
CA ARG A 2 20.64 8.31 9.88
C ARG A 2 19.47 9.28 9.95
N ASP A 3 19.71 10.54 9.63
CA ASP A 3 18.68 11.57 9.57
C ASP A 3 17.65 11.23 8.50
N ILE A 4 16.37 11.32 8.85
CA ILE A 4 15.26 11.21 7.92
C ILE A 4 15.09 12.61 7.31
N GLU A 5 15.56 12.79 6.07
CA GLU A 5 15.37 14.01 5.29
C GLU A 5 14.29 13.79 4.22
N ASP A 6 13.24 14.62 4.22
CA ASP A 6 12.32 14.70 3.08
C ASP A 6 12.99 15.50 1.96
N ARG A 7 13.48 14.79 0.95
CA ARG A 7 14.13 15.42 -0.21
C ARG A 7 13.16 16.06 -1.18
N ALA A 8 11.84 15.94 -0.98
CA ALA A 8 10.79 16.43 -1.86
C ALA A 8 10.86 15.95 -3.33
N GLU A 9 11.88 15.19 -3.69
CA GLU A 9 12.16 14.69 -5.03
C GLU A 9 11.50 13.33 -5.27
N ASP A 10 11.10 13.07 -6.51
CA ASP A 10 10.57 11.79 -6.95
C ASP A 10 11.73 10.86 -7.31
N THR A 11 12.00 9.89 -6.44
CA THR A 11 13.11 8.93 -6.62
C THR A 11 12.98 8.15 -7.93
N ASP A 12 11.75 7.91 -8.41
CA ASP A 12 11.48 7.21 -9.66
C ASP A 12 12.00 7.99 -10.88
N SER A 13 11.98 9.32 -10.79
CA SER A 13 12.47 10.22 -11.85
C SER A 13 13.99 10.35 -11.88
N ILE A 14 14.66 10.19 -10.73
CA ILE A 14 16.12 10.30 -10.58
C ILE A 14 16.81 8.99 -10.97
N GLU A 15 16.28 7.86 -10.54
CA GLU A 15 16.85 6.52 -10.80
C GLU A 15 16.47 5.98 -12.19
N GLY A 16 15.71 6.74 -12.99
CA GLY A 16 15.28 6.34 -14.33
C GLY A 16 14.23 5.22 -14.36
N HIS A 17 13.61 4.93 -13.22
CA HIS A 17 12.56 3.93 -13.06
C HIS A 17 11.20 4.48 -13.53
N LYS A 18 11.08 4.84 -14.81
CA LYS A 18 9.78 5.16 -15.41
C LYS A 18 8.97 3.88 -15.61
N LEU A 19 8.26 3.49 -14.56
CA LEU A 19 7.27 2.44 -14.65
C LEU A 19 6.06 2.96 -15.44
N THR A 20 5.62 2.18 -16.42
CA THR A 20 4.38 2.41 -17.14
C THR A 20 3.37 1.35 -16.69
N THR A 21 2.11 1.77 -16.55
CA THR A 21 1.00 0.80 -16.48
C THR A 21 0.96 -0.02 -17.77
N LEU A 22 0.30 -1.19 -17.74
CA LEU A 22 0.11 -2.04 -18.93
C LEU A 22 -0.50 -1.28 -20.12
N ASP A 23 -1.28 -0.23 -19.84
CA ASP A 23 -1.93 0.63 -20.84
C ASP A 23 -1.05 1.80 -21.33
N GLY A 24 0.24 1.82 -20.97
CA GLY A 24 1.20 2.84 -21.40
C GLY A 24 1.14 4.17 -20.64
N ASN A 25 0.21 4.32 -19.69
CA ASN A 25 0.15 5.50 -18.82
C ASN A 25 1.28 5.49 -17.79
N THR A 26 1.68 6.68 -17.32
CA THR A 26 2.65 6.84 -16.22
C THR A 26 2.16 6.12 -14.98
N PHE A 27 2.99 5.22 -14.43
CA PHE A 27 2.74 4.65 -13.12
C PHE A 27 2.92 5.76 -12.07
N LEU A 28 1.86 6.02 -11.30
CA LEU A 28 1.95 6.95 -10.18
C LEU A 28 2.38 6.18 -8.94
N SER A 29 3.58 6.50 -8.45
CA SER A 29 4.10 6.03 -7.17
C SER A 29 3.14 6.35 -6.03
N SER A 30 3.32 5.68 -4.88
CA SER A 30 2.51 5.98 -3.69
C SER A 30 2.62 7.45 -3.29
N LYS A 31 3.82 8.05 -3.42
CA LYS A 31 4.06 9.49 -3.19
C LYS A 31 3.28 10.37 -4.17
N ALA A 32 3.30 10.05 -5.46
CA ALA A 32 2.56 10.82 -6.45
C ALA A 32 1.04 10.80 -6.20
N ARG A 33 0.51 9.69 -5.69
CA ARG A 33 -0.92 9.55 -5.36
C ARG A 33 -1.33 10.38 -4.14
N THR A 34 -0.51 10.40 -3.09
CA THR A 34 -0.79 11.17 -1.86
C THR A 34 -0.72 12.68 -2.08
N LEU A 35 0.02 13.15 -3.10
CA LEU A 35 0.12 14.56 -3.48
C LEU A 35 -1.00 15.05 -4.42
N SER A 36 -1.98 14.19 -4.72
CA SER A 36 -3.10 14.52 -5.61
C SER A 36 -4.40 14.81 -4.83
N ASN A 37 -5.39 15.40 -5.51
CA ASN A 37 -6.76 15.52 -5.00
C ASN A 37 -7.63 14.28 -5.29
N GLY A 38 -7.04 13.21 -5.82
CA GLY A 38 -7.73 11.96 -6.12
C GLY A 38 -8.10 11.16 -4.87
N ILE A 39 -9.10 10.28 -5.01
CA ILE A 39 -9.47 9.36 -3.94
C ILE A 39 -8.32 8.38 -3.70
N LEU A 40 -7.79 8.37 -2.47
CA LEU A 40 -6.86 7.35 -2.03
C LEU A 40 -7.64 6.06 -1.72
N ARG A 41 -7.23 4.96 -2.34
CA ARG A 41 -7.83 3.64 -2.09
C ARG A 41 -7.47 3.18 -0.68
N PHE A 42 -8.30 2.32 -0.09
CA PHE A 42 -7.91 1.62 1.13
C PHE A 42 -6.60 0.86 0.91
N HIS A 43 -5.72 0.95 1.90
CA HIS A 43 -4.42 0.27 1.94
C HIS A 43 -3.96 0.19 3.39
N THR A 44 -2.92 -0.61 3.62
CA THR A 44 -2.09 -0.60 4.81
C THR A 44 -0.70 -0.15 4.41
N ASP A 45 -0.08 0.70 5.22
CA ASP A 45 1.34 1.03 5.08
C ASP A 45 2.21 -0.12 5.59
N ARG A 46 3.49 -0.12 5.20
CA ARG A 46 4.52 -1.02 5.76
C ARG A 46 4.96 -0.53 7.15
N ALA A 47 4.01 -0.44 8.08
CA ALA A 47 4.22 0.06 9.44
C ALA A 47 3.24 -0.59 10.43
N ASP A 48 3.63 -0.68 11.70
CA ASP A 48 2.75 -1.16 12.77
C ASP A 48 1.72 -0.10 13.18
N VAL A 49 2.10 1.18 13.11
CA VAL A 49 1.27 2.33 13.47
C VAL A 49 1.46 3.45 12.45
N ALA A 50 0.35 3.98 11.94
CA ALA A 50 0.32 5.18 11.11
C ALA A 50 -0.29 6.35 11.89
N ALA A 51 0.37 7.51 11.83
CA ALA A 51 -0.11 8.75 12.44
C ALA A 51 -0.17 9.86 11.39
N LEU A 52 -1.28 10.62 11.39
CA LEU A 52 -1.49 11.74 10.47
C LEU A 52 -1.72 13.01 11.27
N LEU A 53 -0.94 14.05 11.00
CA LEU A 53 -1.09 15.38 11.58
C LEU A 53 -1.65 16.34 10.53
N CYS A 54 -2.81 16.93 10.80
CA CYS A 54 -3.37 17.97 9.95
C CYS A 54 -2.75 19.34 10.29
N VAL A 55 -1.85 19.83 9.42
CA VAL A 55 -1.27 21.18 9.55
C VAL A 55 -2.23 22.24 9.01
N ARG A 56 -2.96 21.92 7.93
CA ARG A 56 -3.96 22.79 7.32
C ARG A 56 -5.12 21.96 6.78
N GLN A 57 -6.31 22.23 7.27
CA GLN A 57 -7.51 21.54 6.82
C GLN A 57 -7.87 21.92 5.37
N ALA A 58 -8.32 20.94 4.59
CA ALA A 58 -8.81 21.18 3.24
C ALA A 58 -10.08 22.05 3.27
N LYS A 59 -10.24 22.93 2.27
CA LYS A 59 -11.45 23.79 2.15
C LYS A 59 -12.73 22.95 1.98
N THR A 60 -12.64 21.85 1.23
CA THR A 60 -13.72 20.90 0.97
C THR A 60 -13.12 19.52 0.72
N GLY A 61 -13.76 18.46 1.21
CA GLY A 61 -13.27 17.08 1.02
C GLY A 61 -12.09 16.75 1.95
N GLY A 62 -11.15 15.92 1.46
CA GLY A 62 -9.98 15.51 2.25
C GLY A 62 -10.32 14.61 3.45
N VAL A 63 -11.46 13.93 3.42
CA VAL A 63 -11.92 13.09 4.53
C VAL A 63 -11.09 11.81 4.59
N SER A 64 -10.35 11.64 5.69
CA SER A 64 -9.69 10.37 6.02
C SER A 64 -10.73 9.28 6.28
N ARG A 65 -10.52 8.10 5.70
CA ARG A 65 -11.39 6.93 5.88
C ARG A 65 -10.58 5.80 6.47
N ILE A 66 -11.15 5.12 7.46
CA ILE A 66 -10.56 3.94 8.11
C ILE A 66 -11.54 2.77 8.00
N ALA A 67 -11.00 1.57 7.86
CA ALA A 67 -11.76 0.33 7.86
C ALA A 67 -11.00 -0.72 8.68
N SER A 68 -11.72 -1.55 9.43
CA SER A 68 -11.12 -2.65 10.18
C SER A 68 -10.84 -3.83 9.26
N SER A 69 -9.58 -4.21 9.10
CA SER A 69 -9.18 -5.40 8.34
C SER A 69 -9.76 -6.68 8.95
N VAL A 70 -9.89 -6.75 10.28
CA VAL A 70 -10.55 -7.85 11.00
C VAL A 70 -12.02 -7.95 10.62
N ALA A 71 -12.74 -6.82 10.58
CA ALA A 71 -14.15 -6.81 10.20
C ALA A 71 -14.35 -7.23 8.74
N VAL A 72 -13.48 -6.75 7.83
CA VAL A 72 -13.47 -7.16 6.42
C VAL A 72 -13.23 -8.66 6.31
N HIS A 73 -12.20 -9.19 6.97
CA HIS A 73 -11.89 -10.61 7.00
C HIS A 73 -13.08 -11.46 7.48
N ASN A 74 -13.67 -11.10 8.62
CA ASN A 74 -14.79 -11.86 9.18
C ASN A 74 -16.02 -11.83 8.26
N GLU A 75 -16.29 -10.69 7.61
CA GLU A 75 -17.40 -10.59 6.67
C GLU A 75 -17.13 -11.37 5.37
N MET A 76 -15.87 -11.45 4.92
CA MET A 76 -15.48 -12.32 3.82
C MET A 76 -15.67 -13.79 4.19
N LEU A 77 -15.24 -14.23 5.38
CA LEU A 77 -15.50 -15.59 5.85
C LEU A 77 -16.99 -15.93 5.91
N ARG A 78 -17.84 -14.95 6.25
CA ARG A 78 -19.29 -15.14 6.33
C ARG A 78 -19.96 -15.24 4.95
N ARG A 79 -19.50 -14.48 3.96
CA ARG A 79 -20.14 -14.38 2.64
C ARG A 79 -19.52 -15.29 1.60
N GLU A 80 -18.20 -15.30 1.52
CA GLU A 80 -17.41 -15.89 0.44
C GLU A 80 -16.11 -16.51 1.01
N PRO A 81 -16.20 -17.56 1.85
CA PRO A 81 -15.03 -18.13 2.53
C PRO A 81 -13.94 -18.62 1.58
N GLU A 82 -14.30 -19.10 0.39
CA GLU A 82 -13.36 -19.51 -0.66
C GLU A 82 -12.48 -18.34 -1.13
N LEU A 83 -13.06 -17.14 -1.32
CA LEU A 83 -12.30 -15.95 -1.68
C LEU A 83 -11.44 -15.45 -0.52
N ALA A 84 -11.91 -15.63 0.72
CA ALA A 84 -11.11 -15.33 1.90
C ALA A 84 -9.87 -16.24 1.99
N ALA A 85 -10.02 -17.53 1.68
CA ALA A 85 -8.92 -18.50 1.68
C ALA A 85 -7.82 -18.10 0.69
N LEU A 86 -8.18 -17.64 -0.51
CA LEU A 86 -7.20 -17.16 -1.50
C LEU A 86 -6.33 -15.99 -0.99
N LEU A 87 -6.81 -15.19 -0.03
CA LEU A 87 -6.06 -14.07 0.52
C LEU A 87 -5.00 -14.49 1.55
N TYR A 88 -5.01 -15.75 1.98
CA TYR A 88 -3.93 -16.35 2.78
C TYR A 88 -2.80 -16.93 1.93
N GLU A 89 -3.00 -17.05 0.61
CA GLU A 89 -1.99 -17.57 -0.30
C GLU A 89 -0.94 -16.50 -0.67
N PRO A 90 0.30 -16.91 -1.03
CA PRO A 90 1.33 -15.99 -1.50
C PRO A 90 0.86 -15.15 -2.69
N LEU A 91 0.86 -13.83 -2.53
CA LEU A 91 0.58 -12.87 -3.58
C LEU A 91 1.86 -12.10 -3.90
N HIS A 92 2.34 -12.20 -5.15
CA HIS A 92 3.56 -11.52 -5.57
C HIS A 92 3.33 -10.02 -5.69
N ARG A 93 4.23 -9.25 -5.07
CA ARG A 93 4.19 -7.80 -5.03
C ARG A 93 5.48 -7.24 -5.56
N ALA A 94 5.38 -6.23 -6.41
CA ALA A 94 6.52 -5.52 -6.92
C ALA A 94 7.12 -4.58 -5.86
N ARG A 95 8.45 -4.51 -5.77
CA ARG A 95 9.15 -3.49 -4.95
C ARG A 95 9.25 -2.14 -5.65
N LEU A 96 9.09 -2.14 -6.98
CA LEU A 96 9.13 -0.96 -7.86
C LEU A 96 10.36 -0.06 -7.66
N GLY A 97 11.47 -0.60 -7.14
CA GLY A 97 12.68 0.18 -6.88
C GLY A 97 12.59 1.16 -5.71
N GLU A 98 11.50 1.17 -4.92
CA GLU A 98 11.32 2.10 -3.79
C GLU A 98 12.32 1.86 -2.64
N GLU A 99 13.05 0.74 -2.64
CA GLU A 99 14.07 0.40 -1.63
C GLU A 99 15.42 0.06 -2.28
N TRP A 100 16.50 0.67 -1.78
CA TRP A 100 17.88 0.45 -2.24
C TRP A 100 18.30 -1.03 -2.07
N GLY A 101 18.84 -1.65 -3.12
CA GLY A 101 19.20 -3.08 -3.14
C GLY A 101 18.07 -4.04 -3.54
N GLY A 102 16.93 -3.52 -4.01
CA GLY A 102 15.74 -4.28 -4.41
C GLY A 102 15.80 -4.94 -5.79
N GLU A 103 16.94 -5.51 -6.19
CA GLU A 103 17.11 -6.11 -7.55
C GLU A 103 16.15 -7.29 -7.82
N ASN A 104 15.61 -7.91 -6.77
CA ASN A 104 14.44 -8.76 -6.90
C ASN A 104 13.17 -7.91 -7.02
N LEU A 105 12.69 -7.77 -8.26
CA LEU A 105 11.54 -6.95 -8.63
C LEU A 105 10.26 -7.33 -7.90
N SER A 106 10.13 -8.56 -7.39
CA SER A 106 8.94 -9.01 -6.65
C SER A 106 9.23 -9.90 -5.43
N TYR A 107 8.30 -9.90 -4.47
CA TYR A 107 8.31 -10.78 -3.30
C TYR A 107 6.89 -11.29 -3.02
N ALA A 108 6.77 -12.49 -2.48
CA ALA A 108 5.49 -13.07 -2.10
C ALA A 108 5.08 -12.62 -0.70
N LEU A 109 3.87 -12.07 -0.55
CA LEU A 109 3.30 -11.69 0.74
C LEU A 109 1.77 -11.81 0.69
N PRO A 110 1.15 -12.72 1.47
CA PRO A 110 -0.30 -12.85 1.52
C PRO A 110 -0.97 -11.57 2.02
N VAL A 111 -2.27 -11.41 1.75
CA VAL A 111 -3.05 -10.26 2.22
C VAL A 111 -3.51 -10.46 3.66
N PHE A 112 -3.84 -11.70 4.03
CA PHE A 112 -4.18 -12.12 5.39
C PHE A 112 -3.12 -13.06 5.93
N GLY A 113 -2.83 -12.92 7.23
CA GLY A 113 -1.97 -13.83 7.95
C GLY A 113 -2.59 -14.14 9.31
N GLN A 114 -2.38 -15.37 9.78
CA GLN A 114 -2.77 -15.76 11.13
C GLN A 114 -1.69 -16.64 11.74
N LEU A 115 -1.31 -16.33 12.98
CA LEU A 115 -0.35 -17.12 13.75
C LEU A 115 -0.85 -17.19 15.19
N GLU A 116 -0.97 -18.40 15.74
CA GLU A 116 -1.43 -18.63 17.12
C GLU A 116 -2.76 -17.93 17.45
N GLY A 117 -3.69 -17.94 16.50
CA GLY A 117 -4.99 -17.29 16.62
C GLY A 117 -4.98 -15.77 16.45
N ARG A 118 -3.81 -15.13 16.27
CA ARG A 118 -3.67 -13.68 16.04
C ARG A 118 -3.68 -13.36 14.55
N PHE A 119 -4.54 -12.44 14.16
CA PHE A 119 -4.70 -12.00 12.77
C PHE A 119 -3.81 -10.80 12.45
N THR A 120 -3.29 -10.77 11.22
CA THR A 120 -2.63 -9.60 10.61
C THR A 120 -3.09 -9.46 9.15
N SER A 121 -2.96 -8.25 8.61
CA SER A 121 -3.22 -8.01 7.20
C SER A 121 -2.24 -7.00 6.63
N HIS A 122 -1.84 -7.24 5.37
CA HIS A 122 -1.10 -6.29 4.58
C HIS A 122 -1.76 -6.14 3.20
N TYR A 123 -2.51 -5.06 2.99
CA TYR A 123 -3.27 -4.82 1.77
C TYR A 123 -2.76 -3.58 1.05
N SER A 124 -2.27 -3.74 -0.18
CA SER A 124 -1.99 -2.62 -1.07
C SER A 124 -2.16 -3.09 -2.50
N ARG A 125 -2.97 -2.37 -3.29
CA ARG A 125 -3.17 -2.63 -4.73
C ARG A 125 -2.17 -1.91 -5.62
N THR A 126 -1.31 -1.06 -5.06
CA THR A 126 -0.34 -0.29 -5.85
C THR A 126 0.77 -1.18 -6.41
N TYR A 127 1.04 -2.30 -5.72
CA TYR A 127 2.23 -3.12 -5.95
C TYR A 127 1.89 -4.55 -6.41
N VAL A 128 0.65 -4.83 -6.78
CA VAL A 128 0.20 -6.19 -7.18
C VAL A 128 -0.05 -6.24 -8.67
#